data_AF-A0A5C6FAE2-F1
#
_entry.id   AF-A0A5C6FAE2-F1
#
_cell.length_a   1.000
_cell.length_b   1.000
_cell.length_c   1.000
_cell.angle_alpha   90.00
_cell.angle_beta   90.00
_cell.angle_gamma   90.00
#
_symmetry.space_group_name_H-M   'P 1'
#
loop_
_entity.id
_entity.type
_entity.pdbx_description
1 polymer ?
#
loop_
_entity_poly.entity_id
_entity_poly.type
_entity_poly.pdbx_seq_one_letter_code
_entity_poly.pdbx_strand_id
1 'polypeptide(L)'
;MIAPPNLLSDSLLVDARTYKVDESRILNPDDSALCRLAVKSIVTGMAEVLTGDDQSDPVGAALAIPIYRNHAIISIAVLAIAPKSAGTGVFEIWEPVDPYEELRLRGGYFAQLERFSNVSSFVRFEKGNGLPGQVWSLAKSVIHDDLPNHVGFLRAAGASAGLLSTAIGIPVINQTLLSAVVMISSSSNPIAKAFEIWTVEEGRFVLDSSAYQSDGESGRIALGSTLSLGEGLPGLARQHEGAVTTDSTTALASGRVDGQPTFSGGLAIPFYVGNELNSVATLCF
;
A
#
# COMPACT_ATOMS: atom_id res chain seq x y z
N MET A 1 4.46 1.54 15.21
CA MET A 1 5.15 2.83 15.22
C MET A 1 4.29 3.82 14.44
N ILE A 2 4.29 5.10 14.82
CA ILE A 2 3.56 6.16 14.11
C ILE A 2 4.62 6.97 13.35
N ALA A 3 4.41 7.23 12.06
CA ALA A 3 5.27 8.10 11.29
C ALA A 3 5.17 9.54 11.83
N PRO A 4 6.29 10.20 12.20
CA PRO A 4 6.23 11.58 12.63
C PRO A 4 5.72 12.52 11.51
N PRO A 5 4.99 13.60 11.84
CA PRO A 5 4.30 14.44 10.85
C PRO A 5 5.21 15.06 9.78
N ASN A 6 6.49 15.31 10.10
CA ASN A 6 7.47 15.86 9.17
C ASN A 6 7.90 14.88 8.07
N LEU A 7 7.64 13.58 8.21
CA LEU A 7 7.95 12.59 7.17
C LEU A 7 6.96 12.63 6.01
N LEU A 8 5.82 13.29 6.17
CA LEU A 8 4.73 13.26 5.20
C LEU A 8 4.52 14.63 4.53
N SER A 9 5.54 15.50 4.58
CA SER A 9 5.50 16.80 3.90
C SER A 9 5.29 16.61 2.40
N ASP A 10 4.35 17.37 1.83
CA ASP A 10 3.97 17.33 0.42
C ASP A 10 3.35 16.00 -0.06
N SER A 11 2.92 15.15 0.88
CA SER A 11 2.14 13.93 0.60
C SER A 11 0.65 14.15 0.83
N LEU A 12 -0.19 13.38 0.12
CA LEU A 12 -1.61 13.23 0.47
C LEU A 12 -1.78 12.41 1.76
N LEU A 13 -0.79 11.59 2.12
CA LEU A 13 -0.77 10.84 3.36
C LEU A 13 -0.56 11.79 4.54
N VAL A 14 -1.40 11.72 5.56
CA VAL A 14 -1.34 12.55 6.77
C VAL A 14 -0.97 11.75 8.01
N ASP A 15 -1.07 10.42 7.95
CA ASP A 15 -0.61 9.52 8.99
C ASP A 15 -0.26 8.15 8.38
N ALA A 16 0.79 7.52 8.88
CA ALA A 16 1.17 6.15 8.56
C ALA A 16 1.56 5.45 9.85
N ARG A 17 0.86 4.35 10.17
CA ARG A 17 1.07 3.61 11.42
C ARG A 17 1.26 2.14 11.14
N THR A 18 2.06 1.51 11.98
CA THR A 18 2.12 0.05 12.04
C THR A 18 1.85 -0.44 13.45
N TYR A 19 1.07 -1.51 13.55
CA TYR A 19 0.74 -2.17 14.80
C TYR A 19 1.33 -3.58 14.77
N LYS A 20 2.00 -3.98 15.85
CA LYS A 20 2.31 -5.39 16.11
C LYS A 20 1.09 -6.05 16.75
N VAL A 21 0.78 -7.25 16.30
CA VAL A 21 -0.35 -8.04 16.76
C VAL A 21 0.18 -9.31 17.41
N ASP A 22 -0.33 -9.61 18.60
CA ASP A 22 -0.07 -10.84 19.34
C ASP A 22 -1.39 -11.35 19.94
N GLU A 23 -1.66 -12.65 19.83
CA GLU A 23 -2.92 -13.27 20.26
C GLU A 23 -4.18 -12.48 19.83
N SER A 24 -4.20 -12.02 18.58
CA SER A 24 -5.29 -11.19 18.00
C SER A 24 -5.52 -9.85 18.72
N ARG A 25 -4.48 -9.28 19.34
CA ARG A 25 -4.51 -7.98 20.01
C ARG A 25 -3.34 -7.12 19.60
N ILE A 26 -3.56 -5.81 19.52
CA ILE A 26 -2.49 -4.83 19.32
C ILE A 26 -1.68 -4.73 20.62
N LEU A 27 -0.35 -4.84 20.54
CA LEU A 27 0.52 -4.83 21.72
C LEU A 27 0.56 -3.47 22.45
N ASN A 28 0.41 -2.35 21.74
CA ASN A 28 0.38 -1.00 22.30
C ASN A 28 -0.74 -0.20 21.64
N PRO A 29 -2.02 -0.43 22.02
CA PRO A 29 -3.14 0.27 21.43
C PRO A 29 -3.20 1.72 21.89
N ASP A 30 -3.82 2.56 21.08
CA ASP A 30 -4.15 3.95 21.39
C ASP A 30 -5.66 4.17 21.17
N ASP A 31 -6.21 5.27 21.67
CA ASP A 31 -7.66 5.56 21.56
C ASP A 31 -8.06 6.24 20.24
N SER A 32 -7.19 6.25 19.22
CA SER A 32 -7.49 6.88 17.94
C SER A 32 -8.46 6.06 17.08
N ALA A 33 -9.10 6.74 16.12
CA ALA A 33 -9.90 6.06 15.10
C ALA A 33 -9.07 5.09 14.24
N LEU A 34 -7.78 5.39 14.02
CA LEU A 34 -6.86 4.53 13.26
C LEU A 34 -6.56 3.22 14.00
N CYS A 35 -6.36 3.28 15.32
CA CYS A 35 -6.20 2.07 16.12
C CYS A 35 -7.48 1.24 16.15
N ARG A 36 -8.66 1.87 16.28
CA ARG A 36 -9.95 1.18 16.16
C ARG A 36 -10.14 0.51 14.80
N LEU A 37 -9.72 1.16 13.71
CA LEU A 37 -9.74 0.57 12.36
C LEU A 37 -8.82 -0.66 12.28
N ALA A 38 -7.62 -0.59 12.86
CA ALA A 38 -6.72 -1.74 12.95
C ALA A 38 -7.32 -2.90 13.75
N VAL A 39 -7.97 -2.61 14.90
CA VAL A 39 -8.69 -3.62 15.68
C VAL A 39 -9.83 -4.25 14.86
N LYS A 40 -10.59 -3.44 14.11
CA LYS A 40 -11.63 -3.95 13.20
C LYS A 40 -11.03 -4.93 12.17
N SER A 41 -9.91 -4.57 11.56
CA SER A 41 -9.20 -5.42 10.59
C SER A 41 -8.72 -6.75 11.19
N ILE A 42 -8.29 -6.75 12.47
CA ILE A 42 -7.97 -8.00 13.19
C ILE A 42 -9.22 -8.87 13.36
N VAL A 43 -10.35 -8.27 13.74
CA VAL A 43 -11.62 -9.00 13.98
C VAL A 43 -12.19 -9.57 12.69
N THR A 44 -12.17 -8.81 11.59
CA THR A 44 -12.71 -9.27 10.30
C THR A 44 -11.74 -10.16 9.54
N GLY A 45 -10.44 -10.09 9.86
CA GLY A 45 -9.37 -10.74 9.11
C GLY A 45 -9.08 -10.10 7.75
N MET A 46 -9.74 -9.00 7.42
CA MET A 46 -9.75 -8.37 6.09
C MET A 46 -9.08 -7.00 6.15
N ALA A 47 -8.71 -6.46 4.99
CA ALA A 47 -8.45 -5.03 4.89
C ALA A 47 -9.74 -4.24 5.22
N GLU A 48 -9.59 -3.07 5.82
CA GLU A 48 -10.71 -2.22 6.20
C GLU A 48 -10.46 -0.77 5.79
N VAL A 49 -11.51 -0.08 5.35
CA VAL A 49 -11.46 1.35 5.04
C VAL A 49 -12.39 2.12 5.98
N LEU A 50 -11.90 3.23 6.50
CA LEU A 50 -12.66 4.26 7.20
C LEU A 50 -12.71 5.49 6.31
N THR A 51 -13.88 6.07 6.12
CA THR A 51 -14.04 7.37 5.46
C THR A 51 -14.42 8.39 6.52
N GLY A 52 -13.68 9.49 6.60
CA GLY A 52 -14.01 10.63 7.45
C GLY A 52 -15.03 11.55 6.80
N ASP A 53 -15.56 12.48 7.59
CA ASP A 53 -16.34 13.61 7.12
C ASP A 53 -15.41 14.77 6.76
N ASP A 54 -15.39 15.16 5.47
CA ASP A 54 -14.51 16.21 4.93
C ASP A 54 -14.64 17.57 5.66
N GLN A 55 -15.74 17.83 6.37
CA GLN A 55 -15.95 19.09 7.08
C GLN A 55 -15.42 19.12 8.51
N SER A 56 -15.25 17.95 9.15
CA SER A 56 -15.02 17.86 10.59
C SER A 56 -13.83 16.99 10.98
N ASP A 57 -13.42 16.06 10.11
CA ASP A 57 -12.33 15.14 10.39
C ASP A 57 -10.99 15.63 9.81
N PRO A 58 -9.87 15.46 10.54
CA PRO A 58 -8.53 15.76 10.03
C PRO A 58 -8.05 14.75 8.97
N VAL A 59 -8.79 13.65 8.75
CA VAL A 59 -8.48 12.55 7.84
C VAL A 59 -9.67 12.35 6.90
N GLY A 60 -9.42 12.34 5.59
CA GLY A 60 -10.44 12.04 4.58
C GLY A 60 -10.77 10.55 4.52
N ALA A 61 -9.74 9.71 4.57
CA ALA A 61 -9.91 8.27 4.71
C ALA A 61 -8.70 7.60 5.34
N ALA A 62 -8.91 6.43 5.92
CA ALA A 62 -7.85 5.55 6.38
C ALA A 62 -8.07 4.12 5.91
N LEU A 63 -6.98 3.42 5.64
CA LEU A 63 -6.93 2.06 5.13
C LEU A 63 -6.07 1.22 6.07
N ALA A 64 -6.64 0.16 6.62
CA ALA A 64 -5.93 -0.86 7.38
C ALA A 64 -5.69 -2.10 6.52
N ILE A 65 -4.45 -2.58 6.51
CA ILE A 65 -3.99 -3.74 5.75
C ILE A 65 -3.40 -4.74 6.76
N PRO A 66 -4.04 -5.90 6.98
CA PRO A 66 -3.49 -6.94 7.84
C PRO A 66 -2.41 -7.73 7.12
N ILE A 67 -1.32 -7.98 7.84
CA ILE A 67 -0.20 -8.80 7.41
C ILE A 67 -0.31 -10.16 8.10
N TYR A 68 -0.50 -11.19 7.29
CA TYR A 68 -0.54 -12.57 7.76
C TYR A 68 0.86 -13.20 7.72
N ARG A 69 1.11 -14.07 8.70
CA ARG A 69 2.22 -15.03 8.72
C ARG A 69 1.72 -16.30 9.39
N ASN A 70 1.87 -17.44 8.72
CA ASN A 70 1.43 -18.75 9.21
C ASN A 70 0.00 -18.75 9.79
N HIS A 71 -0.95 -18.26 9.01
CA HIS A 71 -2.37 -18.17 9.36
C HIS A 71 -2.75 -17.23 10.51
N ALA A 72 -1.81 -16.46 11.05
CA ALA A 72 -2.05 -15.45 12.08
C ALA A 72 -1.78 -14.05 11.53
N ILE A 73 -2.55 -13.06 11.97
CA ILE A 73 -2.23 -11.65 11.74
C ILE A 73 -1.15 -11.27 12.74
N ILE A 74 0.02 -10.89 12.24
CA ILE A 74 1.19 -10.50 13.05
C ILE A 74 1.40 -8.99 13.08
N SER A 75 0.84 -8.28 12.09
CA SER A 75 0.98 -6.84 11.98
C SER A 75 -0.18 -6.23 11.21
N ILE A 76 -0.50 -4.97 11.48
CA ILE A 76 -1.39 -4.15 10.65
C ILE A 76 -0.60 -2.92 10.18
N ALA A 77 -0.67 -2.59 8.88
CA ALA A 77 -0.30 -1.27 8.37
C ALA A 77 -1.56 -0.42 8.23
N VAL A 78 -1.54 0.82 8.72
CA VAL A 78 -2.63 1.79 8.59
C VAL A 78 -2.12 3.04 7.89
N LEU A 79 -2.75 3.42 6.79
CA LEU A 79 -2.45 4.62 6.01
C LEU A 79 -3.64 5.55 6.04
N ALA A 80 -3.46 6.80 6.45
CA ALA A 80 -4.51 7.82 6.46
C ALA A 80 -4.16 8.95 5.49
N ILE A 81 -5.10 9.34 4.66
CA ILE A 81 -4.97 10.42 3.68
C ILE A 81 -5.80 11.63 4.07
N ALA A 82 -5.37 12.80 3.62
CA ALA A 82 -6.07 14.06 3.83
C ALA A 82 -7.49 14.06 3.23
N PRO A 83 -8.39 14.95 3.70
CA PRO A 83 -9.69 15.19 3.09
C PRO A 83 -9.60 15.49 1.60
N LYS A 84 -10.69 15.23 0.86
CA LYS A 84 -10.70 15.40 -0.61
C LYS A 84 -10.46 16.83 -1.07
N SER A 85 -10.56 17.81 -0.17
CA SER A 85 -10.22 19.22 -0.42
C SER A 85 -8.71 19.47 -0.57
N ALA A 86 -7.87 18.59 -0.03
CA ALA A 86 -6.41 18.72 -0.07
C ALA A 86 -5.78 18.07 -1.31
N GLY A 87 -6.45 17.10 -1.95
CA GLY A 87 -5.93 16.45 -3.15
C GLY A 87 -6.73 15.22 -3.57
N THR A 88 -6.22 14.52 -4.59
CA THR A 88 -6.86 13.33 -5.17
C THR A 88 -6.06 12.07 -4.83
N GLY A 89 -6.74 11.09 -4.26
CA GLY A 89 -6.22 9.74 -4.03
C GLY A 89 -7.36 8.75 -3.87
N VAL A 90 -7.09 7.48 -4.14
CA VAL A 90 -8.09 6.41 -4.09
C VAL A 90 -7.60 5.25 -3.23
N PHE A 91 -8.49 4.74 -2.38
CA PHE A 91 -8.35 3.43 -1.75
C PHE A 91 -9.46 2.52 -2.22
N GLU A 92 -9.15 1.27 -2.53
CA GLU A 92 -10.12 0.27 -2.93
C GLU A 92 -9.81 -1.05 -2.25
N ILE A 93 -10.85 -1.75 -1.82
CA ILE A 93 -10.75 -3.09 -1.27
C ILE A 93 -11.61 -3.99 -2.16
N TRP A 94 -10.94 -4.90 -2.86
CA TRP A 94 -11.57 -5.89 -3.72
C TRP A 94 -11.58 -7.24 -3.01
N GLU A 95 -12.71 -7.94 -3.02
CA GLU A 95 -12.84 -9.26 -2.38
C GLU A 95 -13.23 -10.33 -3.41
N PRO A 96 -12.77 -11.59 -3.23
CA PRO A 96 -13.25 -12.71 -4.04
C PRO A 96 -14.75 -12.93 -3.92
N VAL A 97 -15.34 -13.41 -5.02
CA VAL A 97 -16.75 -13.79 -5.07
C VAL A 97 -16.85 -15.29 -5.28
N ASP A 98 -17.04 -16.05 -4.20
CA ASP A 98 -17.24 -17.49 -4.34
C ASP A 98 -18.53 -17.83 -5.10
N PRO A 99 -18.55 -18.87 -5.96
CA PRO A 99 -17.44 -19.77 -6.32
C PRO A 99 -16.65 -19.31 -7.56
N TYR A 100 -16.79 -18.06 -8.00
CA TYR A 100 -16.20 -17.55 -9.23
C TYR A 100 -14.75 -17.12 -9.01
N GLU A 101 -13.90 -17.25 -10.03
CA GLU A 101 -12.55 -16.68 -10.02
C GLU A 101 -12.57 -15.17 -10.35
N GLU A 102 -13.44 -14.42 -9.67
CA GLU A 102 -13.62 -12.97 -9.84
C GLU A 102 -13.56 -12.19 -8.53
N LEU A 103 -13.19 -10.92 -8.64
CA LEU A 103 -13.17 -9.94 -7.55
C LEU A 103 -14.27 -8.90 -7.75
N ARG A 104 -14.91 -8.49 -6.65
CA ARG A 104 -15.85 -7.35 -6.60
C ARG A 104 -15.35 -6.27 -5.66
N LEU A 105 -15.77 -5.03 -5.90
CA LEU A 105 -15.49 -3.93 -4.98
C LEU A 105 -16.29 -4.12 -3.69
N ARG A 106 -15.60 -4.28 -2.56
CA ARG A 106 -16.20 -4.33 -1.22
C ARG A 106 -16.44 -2.93 -0.67
N GLY A 107 -15.49 -2.04 -0.88
CA GLY A 107 -15.53 -0.66 -0.41
C GLY A 107 -14.30 0.13 -0.83
N GLY A 108 -14.33 1.43 -0.64
CA GLY A 108 -13.23 2.30 -1.01
C GLY A 108 -13.49 3.77 -0.69
N TYR A 109 -12.49 4.59 -0.94
CA TYR A 109 -12.54 6.04 -0.91
C TYR A 109 -12.04 6.55 -2.25
N PHE A 110 -12.78 7.49 -2.85
CA PHE A 110 -12.56 7.94 -4.22
C PHE A 110 -12.36 9.46 -4.33
N ALA A 111 -12.01 10.15 -3.24
CA ALA A 111 -11.90 11.61 -3.18
C ALA A 111 -13.05 12.32 -3.96
N GLN A 112 -12.73 13.15 -4.95
CA GLN A 112 -13.71 13.85 -5.81
C GLN A 112 -14.07 13.08 -7.10
N LEU A 113 -13.73 11.79 -7.20
CA LEU A 113 -13.86 10.99 -8.42
C LEU A 113 -15.15 10.15 -8.43
N GLU A 114 -16.31 10.81 -8.31
CA GLU A 114 -17.62 10.14 -8.23
C GLU A 114 -17.91 9.22 -9.43
N ARG A 115 -17.59 9.68 -10.65
CA ARG A 115 -17.75 8.85 -11.85
C ARG A 115 -16.90 7.60 -11.79
N PHE A 116 -15.66 7.70 -11.31
CA PHE A 116 -14.76 6.58 -11.16
C PHE A 116 -15.28 5.60 -10.10
N SER A 117 -15.75 6.10 -8.95
CA SER A 117 -16.40 5.29 -7.90
C SER A 117 -17.60 4.50 -8.47
N ASN A 118 -18.49 5.20 -9.19
CA ASN A 118 -19.68 4.60 -9.79
C ASN A 118 -19.31 3.45 -10.75
N VAL A 119 -18.40 3.69 -11.69
CA VAL A 119 -17.94 2.63 -12.62
C VAL A 119 -17.34 1.47 -11.83
N SER A 120 -16.50 1.75 -10.84
CA SER A 120 -15.80 0.73 -10.04
C SER A 120 -16.74 -0.21 -9.31
N SER A 121 -17.90 0.29 -8.85
CA SER A 121 -18.92 -0.53 -8.17
C SER A 121 -19.51 -1.66 -9.04
N PHE A 122 -19.54 -1.47 -10.36
CA PHE A 122 -20.09 -2.44 -11.31
C PHE A 122 -19.04 -3.34 -11.95
N VAL A 123 -17.75 -3.00 -11.82
CA VAL A 123 -16.65 -3.78 -12.41
C VAL A 123 -16.44 -5.08 -11.63
N ARG A 124 -16.09 -6.13 -12.36
CA ARG A 124 -15.51 -7.36 -11.84
C ARG A 124 -14.14 -7.57 -12.48
N PHE A 125 -13.20 -8.09 -11.69
CA PHE A 125 -11.88 -8.46 -12.18
C PHE A 125 -11.73 -9.97 -12.05
N GLU A 126 -11.61 -10.66 -13.17
CA GLU A 126 -11.17 -12.05 -13.17
C GLU A 126 -9.75 -12.17 -12.60
N LYS A 127 -9.43 -13.31 -12.02
CA LYS A 127 -8.07 -13.63 -11.61
C LYS A 127 -7.10 -13.48 -12.78
N GLY A 128 -6.02 -12.73 -12.55
CA GLY A 128 -5.02 -12.38 -13.56
C GLY A 128 -5.34 -11.13 -14.39
N ASN A 129 -6.58 -10.63 -14.36
CA ASN A 129 -7.01 -9.50 -15.18
C ASN A 129 -7.15 -8.20 -14.38
N GLY A 130 -6.59 -7.11 -14.92
CA GLY A 130 -6.49 -5.83 -14.22
C GLY A 130 -5.61 -5.90 -12.96
N LEU A 131 -5.39 -4.76 -12.31
CA LEU A 131 -4.50 -4.70 -11.14
C LEU A 131 -4.95 -5.63 -10.00
N PRO A 132 -6.23 -5.64 -9.55
CA PRO A 132 -6.67 -6.55 -8.50
C PRO A 132 -6.53 -8.04 -8.88
N GLY A 133 -6.85 -8.40 -10.13
CA GLY A 133 -6.72 -9.77 -10.60
C GLY A 133 -5.27 -10.23 -10.68
N GLN A 134 -4.35 -9.34 -11.09
CA GLN A 134 -2.91 -9.65 -11.11
C GLN A 134 -2.35 -9.88 -9.70
N VAL A 135 -2.73 -9.03 -8.73
CA VAL A 135 -2.39 -9.24 -7.31
C VAL A 135 -2.85 -10.61 -6.83
N TRP A 136 -4.07 -11.02 -7.21
CA TRP A 136 -4.57 -12.36 -6.88
C TRP A 136 -3.75 -13.47 -7.54
N SER A 137 -3.54 -13.38 -8.86
CA SER A 137 -2.89 -14.45 -9.62
C SER A 137 -1.44 -14.64 -9.24
N LEU A 138 -0.72 -13.55 -8.95
CA LEU A 138 0.71 -13.59 -8.66
C LEU A 138 1.00 -13.79 -7.17
N ALA A 139 0.00 -13.61 -6.29
CA ALA A 139 0.16 -13.62 -4.84
C ALA A 139 1.32 -12.70 -4.37
N LYS A 140 1.49 -11.54 -5.02
CA LYS A 140 2.45 -10.50 -4.65
C LYS A 140 1.86 -9.13 -4.93
N SER A 141 2.46 -8.10 -4.36
CA SER A 141 2.12 -6.72 -4.73
C SER A 141 2.45 -6.44 -6.19
N VAL A 142 1.69 -5.55 -6.83
CA VAL A 142 1.85 -5.18 -8.24
C VAL A 142 1.74 -3.67 -8.38
N ILE A 143 2.57 -3.05 -9.21
CA ILE A 143 2.50 -1.62 -9.54
C ILE A 143 2.06 -1.46 -11.00
N HIS A 144 1.06 -0.60 -11.24
CA HIS A 144 0.76 -0.05 -12.55
C HIS A 144 1.14 1.43 -12.52
N ASP A 145 2.06 1.82 -13.40
CA ASP A 145 2.49 3.21 -13.55
C ASP A 145 2.01 3.79 -14.89
N ASP A 146 2.08 5.11 -15.04
CA ASP A 146 1.54 5.83 -16.20
C ASP A 146 0.09 5.42 -16.53
N LEU A 147 -0.76 5.43 -15.49
CA LEU A 147 -2.15 5.01 -15.57
C LEU A 147 -2.96 5.63 -16.72
N PRO A 148 -2.76 6.90 -17.12
CA PRO A 148 -3.46 7.48 -18.27
C PRO A 148 -3.21 6.72 -19.58
N ASN A 149 -2.04 6.09 -19.73
CA ASN A 149 -1.65 5.31 -20.90
C ASN A 149 -1.67 3.79 -20.66
N HIS A 150 -1.96 3.35 -19.43
CA HIS A 150 -1.89 1.95 -19.05
C HIS A 150 -3.08 1.14 -19.61
N VAL A 151 -2.80 0.15 -20.44
CA VAL A 151 -3.81 -0.68 -21.15
C VAL A 151 -4.78 -1.42 -20.21
N GLY A 152 -4.37 -1.69 -18.97
CA GLY A 152 -5.18 -2.35 -17.94
C GLY A 152 -6.07 -1.40 -17.12
N PHE A 153 -6.00 -0.08 -17.33
CA PHE A 153 -6.69 0.93 -16.53
C PHE A 153 -7.87 1.60 -17.26
N LEU A 154 -8.68 0.79 -17.93
CA LEU A 154 -9.73 1.28 -18.84
C LEU A 154 -10.92 1.94 -18.13
N ARG A 155 -11.14 1.64 -16.84
CA ARG A 155 -12.31 2.13 -16.08
C ARG A 155 -12.25 3.59 -15.66
N ALA A 156 -11.10 4.25 -15.81
CA ALA A 156 -10.96 5.68 -15.53
C ALA A 156 -11.23 6.59 -16.74
N ALA A 157 -11.61 6.02 -17.90
CA ALA A 157 -11.78 6.76 -19.15
C ALA A 157 -12.60 8.07 -18.98
N GLY A 158 -12.05 9.16 -19.53
CA GLY A 158 -12.60 10.51 -19.40
C GLY A 158 -11.77 11.40 -18.46
N ALA A 159 -12.40 12.42 -17.86
CA ALA A 159 -11.73 13.44 -17.05
C ALA A 159 -11.07 12.92 -15.74
N SER A 160 -11.37 11.71 -15.30
CA SER A 160 -10.83 11.12 -14.06
C SER A 160 -9.47 10.42 -14.25
N ALA A 161 -9.18 9.89 -15.44
CA ALA A 161 -7.90 9.21 -15.71
C ALA A 161 -6.70 10.15 -15.62
N GLY A 162 -6.84 11.40 -16.08
CA GLY A 162 -5.75 12.37 -16.05
C GLY A 162 -5.34 12.85 -14.66
N LEU A 163 -6.12 12.52 -13.62
CA LEU A 163 -5.82 12.88 -12.24
C LEU A 163 -5.07 11.77 -11.48
N LEU A 164 -4.99 10.57 -12.04
CA LEU A 164 -4.38 9.40 -11.40
C LEU A 164 -3.13 9.01 -12.18
N SER A 165 -2.00 8.84 -11.51
CA SER A 165 -0.71 8.56 -12.15
C SER A 165 -0.25 7.12 -11.93
N THR A 166 -0.35 6.64 -10.70
CA THR A 166 0.27 5.38 -10.29
C THR A 166 -0.64 4.62 -9.32
N ALA A 167 -0.76 3.31 -9.51
CA ALA A 167 -1.49 2.43 -8.61
C ALA A 167 -0.58 1.32 -8.07
N ILE A 168 -0.75 0.99 -6.79
CA ILE A 168 -0.19 -0.20 -6.18
C ILE A 168 -1.31 -1.10 -5.67
N GLY A 169 -1.23 -2.37 -6.03
CA GLY A 169 -2.05 -3.44 -5.49
C GLY A 169 -1.28 -4.25 -4.46
N ILE A 170 -1.88 -4.55 -3.31
CA ILE A 170 -1.29 -5.31 -2.20
C ILE A 170 -2.22 -6.48 -1.85
N PRO A 171 -1.72 -7.73 -1.84
CA PRO A 171 -2.52 -8.88 -1.46
C PRO A 171 -2.69 -8.96 0.05
N VAL A 172 -3.91 -9.25 0.50
CA VAL A 172 -4.19 -9.78 1.83
C VAL A 172 -4.56 -11.24 1.66
N ILE A 173 -3.61 -12.12 1.96
CA ILE A 173 -3.75 -13.58 1.80
C ILE A 173 -3.54 -14.25 3.15
N ASN A 174 -4.40 -15.21 3.47
CA ASN A 174 -4.16 -16.18 4.54
C ASN A 174 -3.83 -17.54 3.90
N GLN A 175 -4.85 -18.39 3.69
CA GLN A 175 -4.73 -19.61 2.87
C GLN A 175 -5.03 -19.30 1.41
N THR A 176 -6.07 -18.50 1.19
CA THR A 176 -6.47 -17.94 -0.09
C THR A 176 -6.46 -16.41 0.00
N LEU A 177 -6.64 -15.75 -1.15
CA LEU A 177 -6.88 -14.31 -1.15
C LEU A 177 -8.13 -13.99 -0.33
N LEU A 178 -7.99 -13.06 0.59
CA LEU A 178 -9.09 -12.50 1.38
C LEU A 178 -9.53 -11.17 0.79
N SER A 179 -8.56 -10.33 0.41
CA SER A 179 -8.80 -9.09 -0.32
C SER A 179 -7.58 -8.64 -1.13
N ALA A 180 -7.80 -7.98 -2.25
CA ALA A 180 -6.78 -7.19 -2.95
C ALA A 180 -7.02 -5.70 -2.62
N VAL A 181 -6.05 -5.10 -1.94
CA VAL A 181 -6.06 -3.68 -1.61
C VAL A 181 -5.43 -2.92 -2.76
N VAL A 182 -6.07 -1.87 -3.26
CA VAL A 182 -5.50 -0.98 -4.28
C VAL A 182 -5.43 0.44 -3.74
N MET A 183 -4.26 1.06 -3.86
CA MET A 183 -4.06 2.48 -3.61
C MET A 183 -3.69 3.15 -4.93
N ILE A 184 -4.35 4.26 -5.25
CA ILE A 184 -4.09 5.02 -6.48
C ILE A 184 -3.71 6.45 -6.11
N SER A 185 -2.52 6.84 -6.55
CA SER A 185 -1.90 8.13 -6.32
C SER A 185 -2.20 9.09 -7.48
N SER A 186 -2.35 10.37 -7.18
CA SER A 186 -2.25 11.44 -8.17
C SER A 186 -0.80 11.92 -8.31
N SER A 187 -0.50 12.63 -9.39
CA SER A 187 0.80 13.28 -9.57
C SER A 187 0.91 14.62 -8.85
N SER A 188 -0.20 15.31 -8.57
CA SER A 188 -0.20 16.61 -7.91
C SER A 188 -0.01 16.52 -6.40
N ASN A 189 -0.57 15.48 -5.78
CA ASN A 189 -0.50 15.22 -4.35
C ASN A 189 -0.37 13.70 -4.14
N PRO A 190 0.83 13.16 -4.26
CA PRO A 190 1.00 11.72 -4.26
C PRO A 190 0.81 11.12 -2.87
N ILE A 191 0.34 9.87 -2.81
CA ILE A 191 0.30 9.08 -1.57
C ILE A 191 1.73 8.80 -1.10
N ALA A 192 2.63 8.51 -2.03
CA ALA A 192 4.06 8.31 -1.78
C ALA A 192 4.85 8.78 -3.00
N LYS A 193 6.07 9.28 -2.78
CA LYS A 193 6.99 9.73 -3.83
C LYS A 193 7.62 8.57 -4.59
N ALA A 194 7.70 7.40 -3.96
CA ALA A 194 8.11 6.17 -4.63
C ALA A 194 7.35 4.96 -4.09
N PHE A 195 7.07 4.01 -4.99
CA PHE A 195 6.58 2.68 -4.70
C PHE A 195 7.60 1.68 -5.22
N GLU A 196 8.00 0.71 -4.41
CA GLU A 196 8.95 -0.32 -4.82
C GLU A 196 8.47 -1.69 -4.32
N ILE A 197 8.66 -2.73 -5.14
CA ILE A 197 8.35 -4.11 -4.80
C ILE A 197 9.65 -4.90 -4.84
N TRP A 198 10.06 -5.39 -3.68
CA TRP A 198 11.27 -6.16 -3.48
C TRP A 198 10.89 -7.64 -3.30
N THR A 199 11.40 -8.53 -4.15
CA THR A 199 11.25 -10.00 -4.02
C THR A 199 12.45 -10.58 -3.28
N VAL A 200 12.26 -11.72 -2.63
CA VAL A 200 13.38 -12.48 -2.04
C VAL A 200 13.82 -13.57 -3.03
N GLU A 201 15.05 -13.44 -3.54
CA GLU A 201 15.64 -14.38 -4.50
C GLU A 201 17.06 -14.74 -4.04
N GLU A 202 17.34 -16.04 -3.93
CA GLU A 202 18.65 -16.58 -3.54
C GLU A 202 19.27 -15.92 -2.28
N GLY A 203 18.42 -15.59 -1.30
CA GLY A 203 18.86 -14.95 -0.05
C GLY A 203 19.24 -13.48 -0.20
N ARG A 204 18.72 -12.78 -1.20
CA ARG A 204 18.83 -11.33 -1.41
C ARG A 204 17.47 -10.73 -1.68
N PHE A 205 17.34 -9.43 -1.45
CA PHE A 205 16.24 -8.67 -2.01
C PHE A 205 16.59 -8.26 -3.44
N VAL A 206 15.66 -8.41 -4.38
CA VAL A 206 15.77 -7.97 -5.77
C VAL A 206 14.64 -7.00 -6.06
N LEU A 207 14.93 -5.84 -6.64
CA LEU A 207 13.90 -4.89 -7.04
C LEU A 207 13.19 -5.38 -8.30
N ASP A 208 11.97 -5.90 -8.13
CA ASP A 208 11.16 -6.50 -9.20
C ASP A 208 10.35 -5.44 -9.97
N SER A 209 9.80 -4.46 -9.25
CA SER A 209 8.98 -3.39 -9.84
C SER A 209 9.08 -2.11 -9.02
N SER A 210 8.93 -0.96 -9.68
CA SER A 210 8.99 0.35 -9.04
C SER A 210 8.26 1.41 -9.84
N ALA A 211 7.73 2.42 -9.16
CA ALA A 211 7.26 3.66 -9.75
C ALA A 211 7.72 4.83 -8.89
N TYR A 212 8.20 5.90 -9.53
CA TYR A 212 8.67 7.11 -8.86
C TYR A 212 7.86 8.30 -9.38
N GLN A 213 7.39 9.13 -8.48
CA GLN A 213 6.77 10.41 -8.82
C GLN A 213 7.87 11.44 -9.12
N SER A 214 7.51 12.57 -9.72
CA SER A 214 8.47 13.56 -10.20
C SER A 214 9.46 14.06 -9.13
N ASP A 215 9.02 14.15 -7.88
CA ASP A 215 9.83 14.54 -6.71
C ASP A 215 10.63 13.39 -6.09
N GLY A 216 10.32 12.14 -6.45
CA GLY A 216 11.04 10.94 -6.04
C GLY A 216 12.06 10.42 -7.05
N GLU A 217 12.12 10.97 -8.27
CA GLU A 217 12.98 10.49 -9.37
C GLU A 217 14.48 10.43 -9.02
N SER A 218 14.98 11.37 -8.22
CA SER A 218 16.39 11.35 -7.80
C SER A 218 16.74 10.15 -6.92
N GLY A 219 15.75 9.54 -6.29
CA GLY A 219 15.89 8.34 -5.45
C GLY A 219 15.69 7.03 -6.23
N ARG A 220 15.65 7.07 -7.56
CA ARG A 220 15.36 5.91 -8.40
C ARG A 220 16.43 4.82 -8.28
N ILE A 221 15.98 3.59 -8.12
CA ILE A 221 16.81 2.39 -8.14
C ILE A 221 16.50 1.63 -9.43
N ALA A 222 17.53 1.10 -10.10
CA ALA A 222 17.35 0.32 -11.32
C ALA A 222 16.69 -1.03 -10.99
N LEU A 223 15.72 -1.46 -11.79
CA LEU A 223 15.14 -2.81 -11.68
C LEU A 223 16.23 -3.89 -11.75
N GLY A 224 16.08 -4.94 -10.96
CA GLY A 224 17.08 -6.00 -10.79
C GLY A 224 18.23 -5.64 -9.84
N SER A 225 18.29 -4.42 -9.31
CA SER A 225 19.23 -4.07 -8.23
C SER A 225 18.97 -4.94 -7.01
N THR A 226 20.04 -5.30 -6.31
CA THR A 226 19.97 -6.22 -5.18
C THR A 226 20.39 -5.57 -3.86
N LEU A 227 19.75 -5.96 -2.77
CA LEU A 227 20.15 -5.63 -1.40
C LEU A 227 20.37 -6.91 -0.58
N SER A 228 21.24 -6.84 0.42
CA SER A 228 21.36 -7.90 1.43
C SER A 228 20.11 -7.94 2.32
N LEU A 229 19.80 -9.08 2.94
CA LEU A 229 18.57 -9.26 3.73
C LEU A 229 18.46 -8.40 5.00
N GLY A 230 19.48 -7.61 5.33
CA GLY A 230 19.47 -6.66 6.45
C GLY A 230 19.49 -5.20 6.00
N GLU A 231 19.45 -4.93 4.69
CA GLU A 231 19.62 -3.59 4.12
C GLU A 231 18.29 -2.99 3.67
N GLY A 232 18.21 -1.67 3.76
CA GLY A 232 17.08 -0.88 3.31
C GLY A 232 15.76 -1.13 4.05
N LEU A 233 14.71 -0.52 3.53
CA LEU A 233 13.33 -0.74 3.94
C LEU A 233 12.91 -2.23 3.94
N PRO A 234 13.24 -3.07 2.93
CA PRO A 234 12.88 -4.49 2.98
C PRO A 234 13.61 -5.25 4.11
N GLY A 235 14.88 -4.91 4.40
CA GLY A 235 15.62 -5.45 5.54
C GLY A 235 15.00 -5.10 6.89
N LEU A 236 14.52 -3.86 7.05
CA LEU A 236 13.82 -3.43 8.26
C LEU A 236 12.51 -4.21 8.47
N ALA A 237 11.69 -4.40 7.43
CA ALA A 237 10.46 -5.21 7.55
C ALA A 237 10.76 -6.65 7.99
N ARG A 238 11.83 -7.24 7.44
CA ARG A 238 12.30 -8.58 7.85
C ARG A 238 12.72 -8.60 9.31
N GLN A 239 13.53 -7.64 9.75
CA GLN A 239 14.00 -7.57 11.15
C GLN A 239 12.85 -7.31 12.14
N HIS A 240 11.88 -6.49 11.75
CA HIS A 240 10.72 -6.17 12.59
C HIS A 240 9.68 -7.29 12.64
N GLU A 241 9.76 -8.24 11.71
CA GLU A 241 8.79 -9.31 11.49
C GLU A 241 7.37 -8.78 11.30
N GLY A 242 7.22 -7.78 10.44
CA GLY A 242 5.95 -7.10 10.22
C GLY A 242 6.11 -5.77 9.50
N ALA A 243 5.01 -5.03 9.35
CA ALA A 243 5.08 -3.72 8.73
C ALA A 243 5.83 -2.73 9.62
N VAL A 244 6.64 -1.86 9.01
CA VAL A 244 7.45 -0.87 9.72
C VAL A 244 7.50 0.46 8.99
N THR A 245 7.32 1.55 9.74
CA THR A 245 7.64 2.91 9.30
C THR A 245 9.03 3.30 9.80
N THR A 246 9.75 4.13 9.07
CA THR A 246 11.07 4.62 9.48
C THR A 246 11.39 5.99 8.89
N ASP A 247 12.23 6.74 9.58
CA ASP A 247 12.93 7.96 9.13
C ASP A 247 14.45 7.72 9.00
N SER A 248 14.88 6.45 9.06
CA SER A 248 16.29 6.08 9.00
C SER A 248 16.87 6.43 7.63
N THR A 249 17.72 7.46 7.60
CA THR A 249 18.42 7.90 6.39
C THR A 249 19.26 6.78 5.78
N THR A 250 19.86 5.90 6.58
CA THR A 250 20.60 4.73 6.10
C THR A 250 19.70 3.73 5.37
N ALA A 251 18.53 3.42 5.94
CA ALA A 251 17.58 2.52 5.29
C ALA A 251 17.02 3.16 4.00
N LEU A 252 16.77 4.47 4.02
CA LEU A 252 16.27 5.23 2.87
C LEU A 252 17.34 5.50 1.81
N ALA A 253 18.63 5.43 2.11
CA ALA A 253 19.70 5.58 1.12
C ALA A 253 20.13 4.25 0.47
N SER A 254 19.74 3.11 1.06
CA SER A 254 20.16 1.77 0.60
C SER A 254 19.74 1.51 -0.85
N GLY A 255 20.71 1.17 -1.70
CA GLY A 255 20.50 0.86 -3.12
C GLY A 255 20.42 2.07 -4.06
N ARG A 256 20.48 3.31 -3.54
CA ARG A 256 20.38 4.55 -4.33
C ARG A 256 21.76 5.09 -4.69
N VAL A 257 21.85 5.75 -5.85
CA VAL A 257 23.06 6.44 -6.30
C VAL A 257 23.15 7.79 -5.55
N ASP A 258 24.35 8.16 -5.08
CA ASP A 258 24.69 9.40 -4.36
C ASP A 258 24.37 9.54 -2.86
N GLY A 259 23.82 8.53 -2.18
CA GLY A 259 23.83 8.42 -0.71
C GLY A 259 23.17 9.55 0.10
N GLN A 260 22.60 10.56 -0.54
CA GLN A 260 21.75 11.58 0.07
C GLN A 260 20.32 11.01 0.18
N PRO A 261 19.63 11.16 1.32
CA PRO A 261 18.25 10.72 1.43
C PRO A 261 17.36 11.62 0.57
N THR A 262 16.86 11.10 -0.55
CA THR A 262 15.78 11.73 -1.34
C THR A 262 14.47 11.76 -0.56
N PHE A 263 14.29 10.79 0.32
CA PHE A 263 13.05 10.57 1.07
C PHE A 263 13.26 10.93 2.53
N SER A 264 12.25 11.55 3.11
CA SER A 264 12.19 11.90 4.52
C SER A 264 11.76 10.71 5.38
N GLY A 265 10.91 9.82 4.83
CA GLY A 265 10.45 8.62 5.53
C GLY A 265 10.11 7.47 4.59
N GLY A 266 9.76 6.33 5.18
CA GLY A 266 9.26 5.19 4.41
C GLY A 266 8.43 4.23 5.23
N LEU A 267 7.59 3.46 4.53
CA LEU A 267 6.81 2.35 5.05
C LEU A 267 7.19 1.09 4.28
N ALA A 268 7.43 0.00 4.99
CA ALA A 268 7.66 -1.32 4.41
C ALA A 268 6.56 -2.29 4.87
N ILE A 269 5.91 -2.97 3.94
CA ILE A 269 4.82 -3.92 4.15
C ILE A 269 5.28 -5.29 3.64
N PRO A 270 5.67 -6.22 4.53
CA PRO A 270 6.08 -7.55 4.12
C PRO A 270 4.88 -8.42 3.75
N PHE A 271 5.12 -9.34 2.83
CA PHE A 271 4.20 -10.41 2.45
C PHE A 271 4.86 -11.77 2.69
N TYR A 272 4.16 -12.67 3.39
CA TYR A 272 4.67 -13.98 3.76
C TYR A 272 3.90 -15.10 3.07
N VAL A 273 4.61 -16.15 2.67
CA VAL A 273 4.04 -17.45 2.28
C VAL A 273 4.37 -18.44 3.39
N GLY A 274 3.36 -18.86 4.15
CA GLY A 274 3.59 -19.60 5.39
C GLY A 274 4.43 -18.76 6.37
N ASN A 275 5.67 -19.20 6.65
CA ASN A 275 6.60 -18.48 7.52
C ASN A 275 7.67 -17.69 6.75
N GLU A 276 7.78 -17.89 5.44
CA GLU A 276 8.84 -17.34 4.60
C GLU A 276 8.44 -15.96 4.06
N LEU A 277 9.36 -15.00 4.17
CA LEU A 277 9.18 -13.69 3.56
C LEU A 277 9.32 -13.84 2.04
N ASN A 278 8.26 -13.52 1.31
CA ASN A 278 8.23 -13.66 -0.15
C ASN A 278 8.55 -12.34 -0.85
N SER A 279 7.92 -11.25 -0.42
CA SER A 279 8.15 -9.92 -0.98
C SER A 279 7.94 -8.82 0.07
N VAL A 280 8.42 -7.62 -0.21
CA VAL A 280 8.13 -6.42 0.57
C VAL A 280 7.71 -5.30 -0.39
N ALA A 281 6.53 -4.73 -0.18
CA ALA A 281 6.14 -3.49 -0.82
C ALA A 281 6.62 -2.31 0.05
N THR A 282 7.29 -1.35 -0.55
CA THR A 282 7.76 -0.15 0.14
C THR A 282 7.16 1.10 -0.48
N LEU A 283 6.84 2.06 0.39
CA LEU A 283 6.40 3.41 0.03
C LEU A 283 7.43 4.37 0.63
N CYS A 284 7.94 5.31 -0.17
CA CYS A 284 8.87 6.34 0.30
C CYS A 284 8.22 7.72 0.23
N PHE A 285 8.43 8.54 1.27
CA PHE A 285 7.75 9.83 1.50
C PHE A 285 8.73 11.01 1.48
#